data_AF-A0A6A5BZ21-F1
#
_entry.id   AF-A0A6A5BZ21-F1
#
_cell.length_a   1.000
_cell.length_b   1.000
_cell.length_c   1.000
_cell.angle_alpha   90.00
_cell.angle_beta   90.00
_cell.angle_gamma   90.00
#
_symmetry.space_group_name_H-M   'P 1'
#
loop_
_entity.id
_entity.type
_entity.pdbx_description
1 polymer ?
#
loop_
_entity_poly.entity_id
_entity_poly.type
_entity_poly.pdbx_seq_one_letter_code
_entity_poly.pdbx_strand_id
1 'polypeptide(L)'
;MMTTKQEKNASPENKKLNQLNKDGATPSSQQQHTSKVEPNNTASFHQHTMNFLYQAANFMAHRGANCFDLKQENTSNITTSDLQVSKHYSNTMKKIAKKNVLRLHSNIKRTVCKKCGMVFIPGKTCTVREIENENNKQIYTEYKCNSCQFSKRYLIPKISNR
;
A
#
# COMPACT_ATOMS: atom_id res chain seq x y z
N MET A 1 8.16 -41.78 51.79
CA MET A 1 8.36 -40.49 52.48
C MET A 1 9.48 -39.74 51.77
N MET A 2 9.32 -38.43 51.64
CA MET A 2 10.37 -37.42 51.44
C MET A 2 10.90 -37.16 50.02
N THR A 3 10.29 -36.12 49.45
CA THR A 3 10.83 -35.20 48.44
C THR A 3 12.14 -34.57 48.90
N THR A 4 13.14 -34.47 48.02
CA THR A 4 14.28 -33.56 48.18
C THR A 4 14.47 -32.71 46.93
N LYS A 5 14.26 -31.41 47.12
CA LYS A 5 14.61 -30.32 46.21
C LYS A 5 16.12 -30.12 46.28
N GLN A 6 16.78 -30.01 45.13
CA GLN A 6 18.10 -29.40 45.04
C GLN A 6 17.97 -27.88 45.02
N GLU A 7 18.95 -27.27 45.67
CA GLU A 7 19.07 -25.88 46.06
C GLU A 7 19.92 -25.06 45.08
N LYS A 8 19.52 -23.79 44.89
CA LYS A 8 20.35 -22.55 44.87
C LYS A 8 21.45 -22.44 43.78
N ASN A 9 21.67 -21.32 43.11
CA ASN A 9 21.90 -19.97 43.64
C ASN A 9 21.81 -18.94 42.50
N ALA A 10 21.09 -17.83 42.70
CA ALA A 10 21.48 -16.51 42.20
C ALA A 10 20.62 -15.44 42.90
N SER A 11 21.28 -14.57 43.64
CA SER A 11 20.79 -13.32 44.24
C SER A 11 21.98 -12.34 44.14
N PRO A 12 21.83 -11.02 44.27
CA PRO A 12 20.66 -10.13 44.13
C PRO A 12 20.99 -8.94 43.17
N GLU A 13 20.02 -8.09 42.84
CA GLU A 13 20.08 -6.62 43.05
C GLU A 13 19.03 -5.83 42.23
N ASN A 14 18.25 -5.03 42.97
CA ASN A 14 17.54 -3.80 42.56
C ASN A 14 16.40 -3.95 41.53
N LYS A 15 15.12 -4.07 41.87
CA LYS A 15 14.33 -3.25 42.83
C LYS A 15 14.77 -1.78 42.91
N LYS A 16 14.69 -1.06 41.79
CA LYS A 16 14.46 0.40 41.76
C LYS A 16 14.05 0.85 40.35
N LEU A 17 12.81 0.58 39.98
CA LEU A 17 12.15 1.33 38.92
C LEU A 17 10.65 1.32 39.16
N ASN A 18 10.23 1.96 40.25
CA ASN A 18 8.87 2.48 40.40
C ASN A 18 8.90 3.53 41.51
N GLN A 19 8.35 4.71 41.18
CA GLN A 19 8.16 5.92 42.00
C GLN A 19 9.27 6.97 41.89
N LEU A 20 9.18 7.78 40.84
CA LEU A 20 9.21 9.24 40.96
C LEU A 20 8.07 9.78 40.10
N ASN A 21 6.96 10.08 40.77
CA ASN A 21 5.85 10.84 40.25
C ASN A 21 6.09 12.32 40.59
N LYS A 22 5.75 13.18 39.63
CA LYS A 22 5.12 14.50 39.80
C LYS A 22 5.93 15.62 40.47
N ASP A 23 6.22 16.67 39.70
CA ASP A 23 5.65 18.03 39.85
C ASP A 23 6.49 19.05 39.08
N GLY A 24 5.83 19.95 38.33
CA GLY A 24 6.47 21.14 37.74
C GLY A 24 6.01 21.49 36.34
N ALA A 25 5.10 22.45 36.24
CA ALA A 25 4.36 22.84 35.04
C ALA A 25 4.99 24.02 34.26
N THR A 26 4.88 23.94 32.91
CA THR A 26 4.63 25.02 31.90
C THR A 26 5.62 26.18 31.69
N PRO A 27 5.55 26.94 30.57
CA PRO A 27 4.99 26.67 29.24
C PRO A 27 5.93 27.10 28.08
N SER A 28 5.95 26.37 26.98
CA SER A 28 6.33 26.95 25.68
C SER A 28 5.35 26.46 24.62
N SER A 29 4.26 27.20 24.56
CA SER A 29 3.35 27.37 23.43
C SER A 29 3.98 27.04 22.07
N GLN A 30 3.66 25.87 21.54
CA GLN A 30 3.32 25.76 20.13
C GLN A 30 1.85 25.37 20.08
N GLN A 31 1.10 26.42 19.82
CA GLN A 31 -0.33 26.52 19.73
C GLN A 31 -0.92 25.28 19.04
N GLN A 32 -1.98 24.76 19.63
CA GLN A 32 -3.11 24.30 18.83
C GLN A 32 -3.52 25.52 18.00
N HIS A 33 -2.89 25.69 16.85
CA HIS A 33 -3.52 26.42 15.79
C HIS A 33 -4.68 25.51 15.40
N THR A 34 -5.84 25.71 16.03
CA THR A 34 -7.08 25.64 15.28
C THR A 34 -6.92 26.70 14.20
N SER A 35 -6.18 26.35 13.13
CA SER A 35 -6.32 27.06 11.89
C SER A 35 -7.82 27.02 11.65
N LYS A 36 -8.46 28.19 11.73
CA LYS A 36 -9.62 28.45 10.90
C LYS A 36 -9.32 27.74 9.59
N VAL A 37 -10.04 26.64 9.32
CA VAL A 37 -9.93 26.00 8.02
C VAL A 37 -10.62 26.98 7.11
N GLU A 38 -9.85 27.95 6.66
CA GLU A 38 -10.06 28.72 5.45
C GLU A 38 -10.72 27.77 4.43
N PRO A 39 -11.92 28.08 3.90
CA PRO A 39 -12.73 27.13 3.15
C PRO A 39 -12.19 26.94 1.73
N ASN A 40 -10.92 26.59 1.59
CA ASN A 40 -10.20 26.89 0.37
C ASN A 40 -9.76 25.57 -0.27
N ASN A 41 -10.75 24.98 -0.95
CA ASN A 41 -10.68 23.85 -1.87
C ASN A 41 -10.65 22.44 -1.23
N THR A 42 -11.82 21.98 -0.78
CA THR A 42 -12.08 20.59 -0.35
C THR A 42 -11.61 19.55 -1.38
N ALA A 43 -11.65 19.88 -2.68
CA ALA A 43 -11.16 19.00 -3.73
C ALA A 43 -9.63 18.77 -3.64
N SER A 44 -8.85 19.79 -3.23
CA SER A 44 -7.40 19.67 -3.02
C SER A 44 -7.07 18.67 -1.91
N PHE A 45 -7.79 18.74 -0.79
CA PHE A 45 -7.64 17.81 0.33
C PHE A 45 -7.94 16.36 -0.07
N HIS A 46 -9.03 16.15 -0.81
CA HIS A 46 -9.37 14.82 -1.32
C HIS A 46 -8.33 14.31 -2.34
N GLN A 47 -7.76 15.19 -3.16
CA GLN A 47 -6.67 14.84 -4.08
C GLN A 47 -5.43 14.34 -3.31
N HIS A 48 -5.00 15.06 -2.27
CA HIS A 48 -3.89 14.66 -1.40
C HIS A 48 -4.18 13.34 -0.68
N THR A 49 -5.39 13.17 -0.15
CA THR A 49 -5.81 11.91 0.48
C THR A 49 -5.76 10.74 -0.50
N MET A 50 -6.24 10.92 -1.72
CA MET A 50 -6.15 9.89 -2.78
C MET A 50 -4.70 9.58 -3.16
N ASN A 51 -3.85 10.60 -3.24
CA ASN A 51 -2.41 10.42 -3.52
C ASN A 51 -1.73 9.59 -2.43
N PHE A 52 -1.98 9.91 -1.16
CA PHE A 52 -1.47 9.15 -0.02
C PHE A 52 -1.89 7.68 -0.09
N LEU A 53 -3.18 7.41 -0.33
CA LEU A 53 -3.70 6.04 -0.46
C LEU A 53 -3.07 5.29 -1.63
N TYR A 54 -2.84 5.97 -2.76
CA TYR A 54 -2.15 5.37 -3.91
C TYR A 54 -0.70 5.01 -3.57
N GLN A 55 0.05 5.90 -2.90
CA GLN A 55 1.43 5.64 -2.49
C GLN A 55 1.50 4.47 -1.49
N ALA A 56 0.63 4.46 -0.48
CA ALA A 56 0.53 3.37 0.48
C ALA A 56 0.18 2.03 -0.20
N ALA A 57 -0.75 2.05 -1.17
CA ALA A 57 -1.10 0.86 -1.94
C ALA A 57 0.09 0.30 -2.73
N ASN A 58 0.88 1.16 -3.38
CA ASN A 58 2.09 0.76 -4.09
C ASN A 58 3.13 0.18 -3.13
N PHE A 59 3.37 0.83 -1.98
CA PHE A 59 4.33 0.36 -0.99
C PHE A 59 3.99 -1.04 -0.48
N MET A 60 2.73 -1.27 -0.06
CA MET A 60 2.28 -2.59 0.40
C MET A 60 2.33 -3.64 -0.72
N ALA A 61 2.01 -3.25 -1.96
CA ALA A 61 2.13 -4.16 -3.10
C ALA A 61 3.57 -4.55 -3.39
N HIS A 62 4.54 -3.63 -3.31
CA HIS A 62 5.96 -3.95 -3.50
C HIS A 62 6.49 -4.85 -2.39
N ARG A 63 6.10 -4.60 -1.13
CA ARG A 63 6.47 -5.46 0.00
C ARG A 63 5.95 -6.88 -0.15
N GLY A 64 4.65 -7.05 -0.42
CA GLY A 64 4.06 -8.37 -0.63
C GLY A 64 4.61 -9.09 -1.86
N ALA A 65 5.18 -8.35 -2.82
CA ALA A 65 5.67 -8.88 -4.08
C ALA A 65 7.19 -9.19 -4.11
N ASN A 66 7.99 -8.68 -3.17
CA ASN A 66 9.42 -9.00 -3.03
C ASN A 66 9.69 -10.42 -2.52
N CYS A 67 8.66 -11.20 -2.21
CA CYS A 67 8.76 -12.59 -1.76
C CYS A 67 8.75 -13.61 -2.91
N PHE A 68 8.52 -13.21 -4.16
CA PHE A 68 8.33 -14.17 -5.26
C PHE A 68 9.63 -14.85 -5.74
N ASP A 69 10.82 -14.29 -5.45
CA ASP A 69 12.11 -14.75 -5.99
C ASP A 69 13.03 -15.48 -5.00
N LEU A 70 12.59 -15.74 -3.76
CA LEU A 70 13.35 -16.60 -2.83
C LEU A 70 12.41 -17.66 -2.26
N LYS A 71 12.67 -18.90 -2.64
CA LYS A 71 12.08 -20.13 -2.10
C LYS A 71 12.42 -20.23 -0.60
N GLN A 72 11.69 -19.50 0.25
CA GLN A 72 11.90 -19.50 1.69
C GLN A 72 10.65 -20.06 2.37
N GLU A 73 10.81 -21.25 2.94
CA GLU A 73 9.75 -22.19 3.31
C GLU A 73 8.99 -21.80 4.61
N ASN A 74 8.94 -20.52 4.99
CA ASN A 74 8.32 -20.09 6.26
C ASN A 74 7.59 -18.72 6.25
N THR A 75 7.34 -18.10 5.09
CA THR A 75 6.75 -16.73 5.00
C THR A 75 5.42 -16.63 4.24
N SER A 76 4.65 -17.72 4.16
CA SER A 76 3.42 -17.82 3.34
C SER A 76 2.22 -16.98 3.85
N ASN A 77 2.22 -16.52 5.10
CA ASN A 77 1.06 -15.85 5.71
C ASN A 77 1.10 -14.31 5.66
N ILE A 78 2.27 -13.70 5.45
CA ILE A 78 2.46 -12.23 5.49
C ILE A 78 2.23 -11.60 4.09
N THR A 79 2.38 -12.37 3.02
CA THR A 79 2.33 -11.85 1.64
C THR A 79 0.90 -11.63 1.13
N THR A 80 -0.02 -12.51 1.52
CA THR A 80 -1.44 -12.40 1.12
C THR A 80 -2.12 -11.24 1.82
N SER A 81 -1.78 -10.98 3.09
CA SER A 81 -2.31 -9.86 3.87
C SER A 81 -1.84 -8.51 3.32
N ASP A 82 -0.55 -8.36 2.99
CA ASP A 82 -0.01 -7.13 2.40
C ASP A 82 -0.70 -6.77 1.07
N LEU A 83 -0.92 -7.78 0.21
CA LEU A 83 -1.62 -7.59 -1.06
C LEU A 83 -3.12 -7.28 -0.86
N GLN A 84 -3.75 -7.82 0.17
CA GLN A 84 -5.13 -7.46 0.54
C GLN A 84 -5.22 -6.01 1.03
N VAL A 85 -4.25 -5.56 1.84
CA VAL A 85 -4.17 -4.17 2.31
C VAL A 85 -3.97 -3.22 1.11
N SER A 86 -3.09 -3.55 0.17
CA SER A 86 -2.91 -2.78 -1.06
C SER A 86 -4.22 -2.62 -1.87
N LYS A 87 -4.97 -3.71 -2.04
CA LYS A 87 -6.30 -3.68 -2.69
C LYS A 87 -7.27 -2.79 -1.92
N HIS A 88 -7.26 -2.88 -0.60
CA HIS A 88 -8.11 -2.07 0.26
C HIS A 88 -7.85 -0.58 0.03
N TYR A 89 -6.60 -0.13 0.10
CA TYR A 89 -6.25 1.27 -0.15
C TYR A 89 -6.64 1.75 -1.55
N SER A 90 -6.40 0.95 -2.57
CA SER A 90 -6.80 1.27 -3.96
C SER A 90 -8.32 1.37 -4.12
N ASN A 91 -9.08 0.50 -3.46
CA ASN A 91 -10.54 0.55 -3.49
C ASN A 91 -11.08 1.73 -2.69
N THR A 92 -10.48 2.07 -1.55
CA THR A 92 -10.81 3.26 -0.75
C THR A 92 -10.55 4.54 -1.54
N MET A 93 -9.41 4.65 -2.23
CA MET A 93 -9.12 5.75 -3.16
C MET A 93 -10.21 5.90 -4.23
N LYS A 94 -10.63 4.81 -4.88
CA LYS A 94 -11.72 4.84 -5.88
C LYS A 94 -13.06 5.25 -5.28
N LYS A 95 -13.38 4.79 -4.06
CA LYS A 95 -14.60 5.17 -3.34
C LYS A 95 -14.61 6.67 -3.04
N ILE A 96 -13.50 7.22 -2.58
CA ILE A 96 -13.33 8.67 -2.35
C ILE A 96 -13.50 9.43 -3.66
N ALA A 97 -12.87 8.98 -4.75
CA ALA A 97 -13.03 9.59 -6.07
C ALA A 97 -14.49 9.59 -6.53
N LYS A 98 -15.19 8.46 -6.39
CA LYS A 98 -16.60 8.32 -6.79
C LYS A 98 -17.53 9.21 -5.94
N LYS A 99 -17.33 9.22 -4.62
CA LYS A 99 -18.15 10.00 -3.68
C LYS A 99 -18.04 11.50 -3.93
N ASN A 100 -16.84 11.96 -4.29
CA ASN A 100 -16.56 13.39 -4.52
C ASN A 100 -16.59 13.78 -6.02
N VAL A 101 -17.03 12.88 -6.90
CA VAL A 101 -17.09 13.12 -8.37
C VAL A 101 -15.74 13.59 -8.95
N LEU A 102 -14.63 13.08 -8.40
CA LEU A 102 -13.27 13.45 -8.80
C LEU A 102 -12.77 12.52 -9.91
N ARG A 103 -12.12 13.11 -10.91
CA ARG A 103 -11.47 12.36 -12.00
C ARG A 103 -10.07 11.94 -11.58
N LEU A 104 -9.82 10.64 -11.51
CA LEU A 104 -8.46 10.11 -11.36
C LEU A 104 -7.64 10.37 -12.62
N HIS A 105 -6.36 10.72 -12.45
CA HIS A 105 -5.41 10.90 -13.54
C HIS A 105 -5.25 9.61 -14.37
N SER A 106 -5.03 9.75 -15.67
CA SER A 106 -4.90 8.62 -16.61
C SER A 106 -3.80 7.63 -16.17
N ASN A 107 -2.65 8.13 -15.72
CA ASN A 107 -1.53 7.29 -15.28
C ASN A 107 -1.92 6.40 -14.08
N ILE A 108 -2.60 6.95 -13.07
CA ILE A 108 -3.08 6.19 -11.90
C ILE A 108 -4.14 5.17 -12.32
N LYS A 109 -5.08 5.56 -13.20
CA LYS A 109 -6.11 4.64 -13.70
C LYS A 109 -5.51 3.49 -14.51
N ARG A 110 -4.39 3.70 -15.19
CA ARG A 110 -3.68 2.66 -15.96
C ARG A 110 -3.07 1.62 -15.03
N THR A 111 -2.44 2.06 -13.93
CA THR A 111 -1.71 1.21 -12.96
C THR A 111 -2.57 0.49 -11.93
N VAL A 112 -3.91 0.64 -11.92
CA VAL A 112 -4.78 -0.05 -10.93
C VAL A 112 -5.85 -0.89 -11.60
N CYS A 113 -5.96 -2.18 -11.26
CA CYS A 113 -6.98 -3.09 -11.80
C CYS A 113 -8.41 -2.55 -11.62
N LYS A 114 -9.24 -2.59 -12.67
CA LYS A 114 -10.63 -2.10 -12.62
C LYS A 114 -11.48 -2.94 -11.67
N LYS A 115 -11.35 -4.27 -11.72
CA LYS A 115 -12.20 -5.25 -11.00
C LYS A 115 -11.84 -5.37 -9.52
N CYS A 116 -10.63 -5.84 -9.20
CA CYS A 116 -10.24 -6.12 -7.82
C CYS A 116 -9.52 -4.96 -7.11
N GLY A 117 -9.09 -3.94 -7.84
CA GLY A 117 -8.31 -2.83 -7.27
C GLY A 117 -6.84 -3.14 -7.01
N MET A 118 -6.32 -4.28 -7.46
CA MET A 118 -4.88 -4.58 -7.36
C MET A 118 -4.05 -3.56 -8.14
N VAL A 119 -2.97 -3.07 -7.55
CA VAL A 119 -1.96 -2.25 -8.24
C VAL A 119 -1.15 -3.12 -9.20
N PHE A 120 -0.97 -2.66 -10.44
CA PHE A 120 -0.21 -3.31 -11.50
C PHE A 120 1.28 -3.02 -11.33
N ILE A 121 2.01 -4.03 -10.86
CA ILE A 121 3.47 -4.08 -10.81
C ILE A 121 3.89 -5.15 -11.84
N PRO A 122 4.49 -4.75 -12.96
CA PRO A 122 4.95 -5.68 -13.99
C PRO A 122 5.85 -6.78 -13.41
N GLY A 123 5.64 -8.03 -13.83
CA GLY A 123 6.41 -9.19 -13.38
C GLY A 123 6.01 -9.72 -12.01
N LYS A 124 5.17 -9.00 -11.24
CA LYS A 124 4.76 -9.44 -9.90
C LYS A 124 3.25 -9.62 -9.77
N THR A 125 2.49 -8.52 -9.80
CA THR A 125 1.02 -8.55 -9.63
C THR A 125 0.27 -8.51 -10.97
N CYS A 126 0.95 -8.09 -12.04
CA CYS A 126 0.43 -8.15 -13.39
C CYS A 126 1.49 -8.63 -14.39
N THR A 127 1.01 -9.31 -15.42
CA THR A 127 1.80 -9.67 -16.60
C THR A 127 1.56 -8.64 -17.68
N VAL A 128 2.64 -8.11 -18.24
CA VAL A 128 2.60 -7.13 -19.34
C VAL A 128 3.11 -7.82 -20.60
N ARG A 129 2.32 -7.78 -21.68
CA ARG A 129 2.70 -8.36 -22.97
C ARG A 129 2.33 -7.42 -24.10
N GLU A 130 3.13 -7.44 -25.16
CA GLU A 130 2.74 -6.86 -26.43
C GLU A 130 1.96 -7.90 -27.24
N ILE A 131 0.82 -7.48 -27.78
CA ILE A 131 -0.07 -8.34 -28.57
C ILE A 131 -0.32 -7.61 -29.88
N GLU A 132 0.00 -8.26 -30.99
CA GLU A 132 -0.39 -7.80 -32.30
C GLU A 132 -1.81 -8.29 -32.63
N ASN A 133 -2.64 -7.40 -33.17
CA ASN A 133 -3.92 -7.79 -33.72
C ASN A 133 -3.72 -8.17 -35.20
N GLU A 134 -3.99 -9.44 -35.51
CA GLU A 134 -3.80 -10.05 -36.82
C GLU A 134 -4.56 -9.30 -37.93
N ASN A 135 -5.74 -8.77 -37.61
CA ASN A 135 -6.63 -8.15 -38.61
C ASN A 135 -6.16 -6.77 -39.09
N ASN A 136 -5.45 -6.02 -38.25
CA ASN A 136 -5.17 -4.60 -38.44
C ASN A 136 -3.70 -4.24 -38.22
N LYS A 137 -2.84 -5.23 -37.96
CA LYS A 137 -1.39 -5.07 -37.70
C LYS A 137 -1.10 -4.00 -36.65
N GLN A 138 -2.01 -3.84 -35.69
CA GLN A 138 -1.92 -2.87 -34.60
C GLN A 138 -1.36 -3.58 -33.37
N ILE A 139 -0.39 -2.95 -32.71
CA ILE A 139 0.27 -3.50 -31.52
C ILE A 139 -0.37 -2.89 -30.28
N TYR A 140 -0.73 -3.72 -29.31
CA TYR A 140 -1.30 -3.33 -28.04
C TYR A 140 -0.42 -3.78 -26.88
N THR A 141 -0.26 -2.94 -25.88
CA THR A 141 0.24 -3.37 -24.57
C THR A 141 -0.92 -3.90 -23.74
N GLU A 142 -0.92 -5.21 -23.45
CA GLU A 142 -1.86 -5.87 -22.54
C GLU A 142 -1.28 -5.94 -21.12
N TYR A 143 -2.01 -5.35 -20.16
CA TYR A 143 -1.78 -5.51 -18.73
C TYR A 143 -2.80 -6.50 -18.16
N LYS A 144 -2.37 -7.71 -17.83
CA LYS A 144 -3.22 -8.78 -17.30
C LYS A 144 -2.99 -8.96 -15.80
N CYS A 145 -4.06 -8.90 -15.01
CA CYS A 145 -3.99 -9.06 -13.56
C CYS A 145 -3.81 -10.54 -13.15
N ASN A 146 -2.80 -10.86 -12.33
CA ASN A 146 -2.54 -12.24 -11.93
C ASN A 146 -3.58 -12.78 -10.92
N SER A 147 -4.23 -11.90 -10.15
CA SER A 147 -5.23 -12.33 -9.15
C SER A 147 -6.65 -12.53 -9.71
N CYS A 148 -7.09 -11.71 -10.67
CA CYS A 148 -8.48 -11.74 -11.16
C CYS A 148 -8.61 -11.92 -12.67
N GLN A 149 -7.48 -12.07 -13.37
CA GLN A 149 -7.37 -12.32 -14.81
C GLN A 149 -7.98 -11.23 -15.71
N PHE A 150 -8.39 -10.09 -15.16
CA PHE A 150 -8.84 -8.94 -15.93
C PHE A 150 -7.68 -8.30 -16.69
N SER A 151 -7.88 -8.04 -17.98
CA SER A 151 -6.90 -7.43 -18.87
C SER A 151 -7.28 -6.00 -19.27
N LYS A 152 -6.29 -5.11 -19.35
CA LYS A 152 -6.42 -3.79 -20.01
C LYS A 152 -5.49 -3.74 -21.20
N ARG A 153 -5.95 -3.18 -22.31
CA ARG A 153 -5.16 -3.05 -23.54
C ARG A 153 -5.03 -1.58 -23.90
N TYR A 154 -3.82 -1.17 -24.27
CA TYR A 154 -3.51 0.18 -24.74
C TYR A 154 -2.81 0.10 -26.09
N LEU A 155 -3.28 0.86 -27.08
CA LEU A 155 -2.66 0.90 -28.40
C LEU A 155 -1.26 1.52 -28.29
N ILE A 156 -0.27 0.86 -28.89
CA ILE A 156 1.07 1.40 -29.12
C ILE A 156 1.06 2.08 -30.49
N PRO A 157 1.25 3.41 -30.58
CA PRO A 157 1.34 4.07 -31.87
C PRO A 157 2.62 3.62 -32.59
N LYS A 158 2.52 3.38 -33.90
CA LYS A 158 3.69 3.07 -34.72
C LYS A 158 4.53 4.33 -34.86
N ILE A 159 5.76 4.28 -34.38
CA ILE A 159 6.73 5.36 -34.60
C ILE A 159 7.19 5.20 -36.04
N SER A 160 6.66 6.02 -36.95
CA SER A 160 7.21 6.13 -38.30
C SER A 160 8.52 6.92 -38.19
N ASN A 161 9.66 6.25 -38.34
CA ASN A 161 10.93 6.93 -38.58
C ASN A 161 10.84 7.60 -39.96
N ARG A 162 10.53 8.89 -39.97
CA ARG A 162 10.55 9.75 -41.15
C ARG A 162 11.75 10.68 -41.04
#